data_AF-A0A954ZZA1-F1
#
_entry.id   AF-A0A954ZZA1-F1
#
_cell.length_a   1.000
_cell.length_b   1.000
_cell.length_c   1.000
_cell.angle_alpha   90.00
_cell.angle_beta   90.00
_cell.angle_gamma   90.00
#
_symmetry.space_group_name_H-M   'P 1'
#
loop_
_entity.id
_entity.type
_entity.pdbx_description
1 polymer ?
#
loop_
_entity_poly.entity_id
_entity_poly.type
_entity_poly.pdbx_seq_one_letter_code
_entity_poly.pdbx_strand_id
1 'polypeptide(L)'
;MKRTGIFAAGLTACLVGLTACASYNNAELVEKDPAVQVAPASAESINERCTFTGVPVRDKYNLSYKGETIGFCSEDSQHKFLVMDEEGRDKVAAKARAQRE
;
A
#
# COMPACT_ATOMS: atom_id res chain seq x y z
N MET A 1 6.70 -43.87 -47.87
CA MET A 1 5.98 -42.73 -47.25
C MET A 1 6.21 -42.76 -45.74
N LYS A 2 6.81 -41.68 -45.21
CA LYS A 2 6.72 -41.09 -43.86
C LYS A 2 6.65 -42.03 -42.63
N ARG A 3 7.67 -41.92 -41.76
CA ARG A 3 7.57 -41.41 -40.36
C ARG A 3 8.81 -41.79 -39.54
N THR A 4 9.78 -40.89 -39.49
CA THR A 4 10.78 -40.83 -38.42
C THR A 4 10.73 -39.42 -37.86
N GLY A 5 10.57 -39.30 -36.55
CA GLY A 5 10.40 -38.02 -35.87
C GLY A 5 9.80 -38.22 -34.48
N ILE A 6 10.55 -38.89 -33.60
CA ILE A 6 10.31 -38.86 -32.16
C ILE A 6 10.83 -37.49 -31.71
N PHE A 7 9.92 -36.52 -31.57
CA PHE A 7 10.22 -35.28 -30.86
C PHE A 7 9.97 -35.53 -29.38
N ALA A 8 11.04 -35.33 -28.62
CA ALA A 8 11.12 -35.51 -27.19
C ALA A 8 10.01 -34.74 -26.47
N ALA A 9 9.35 -35.45 -25.55
CA ALA A 9 8.64 -34.85 -24.45
C ALA A 9 9.60 -33.94 -23.67
N GLY A 10 9.20 -32.69 -23.47
CA GLY A 10 10.01 -31.74 -22.72
C GLY A 10 9.24 -30.48 -22.40
N LEU A 11 8.87 -30.38 -21.13
CA LEU A 11 8.50 -29.18 -20.38
C LEU A 11 7.22 -28.44 -20.83
N THR A 12 6.12 -28.57 -20.10
CA THR A 12 5.88 -27.96 -18.78
C THR A 12 5.54 -26.47 -18.87
N ALA A 13 4.38 -26.19 -18.28
CA ALA A 13 3.92 -24.92 -17.71
C ALA A 13 3.30 -23.88 -18.65
N CYS A 14 1.96 -23.88 -18.62
CA CYS A 14 1.14 -22.73 -18.28
C CYS A 14 1.63 -21.35 -18.74
N LEU A 15 1.34 -21.01 -20.00
CA LEU A 15 1.11 -19.62 -20.40
C LEU A 15 -0.28 -19.17 -19.96
N VAL A 16 -0.53 -19.15 -18.65
CA VAL A 16 -1.60 -18.34 -18.05
C VAL A 16 -0.98 -16.99 -17.71
N GLY A 17 -0.63 -16.22 -18.75
CA GLY A 17 -0.26 -14.83 -18.63
C GLY A 17 -1.49 -13.96 -18.92
N LEU A 18 -1.72 -12.96 -18.07
CA LEU A 18 -2.83 -11.99 -18.10
C LEU A 18 -4.14 -12.40 -17.41
N THR A 19 -4.05 -12.72 -16.13
CA THR A 19 -4.98 -12.09 -15.17
C THR A 19 -4.18 -11.12 -14.32
N ALA A 20 -3.78 -9.99 -14.89
CA ALA A 20 -3.48 -8.80 -14.09
C ALA A 20 -4.81 -8.14 -13.72
N CYS A 21 -5.59 -8.82 -12.88
CA CYS A 21 -6.42 -8.08 -11.95
C CYS A 21 -5.41 -7.35 -11.06
N ALA A 22 -5.31 -6.03 -11.22
CA ALA A 22 -4.60 -5.18 -10.29
C ALA A 22 -5.29 -5.32 -8.91
N SER A 23 -4.91 -6.34 -8.15
CA SER A 23 -5.10 -6.34 -6.71
C SER A 23 -4.27 -5.18 -6.21
N TYR A 24 -4.95 -4.12 -5.81
CA TYR A 24 -4.36 -2.99 -5.12
C TYR A 24 -3.73 -3.47 -3.81
N ASN A 25 -2.45 -3.85 -3.86
CA ASN A 25 -1.70 -4.25 -2.69
C ASN A 25 -1.00 -3.01 -2.13
N ASN A 26 -1.53 -2.44 -1.04
CA ASN A 26 -0.90 -1.29 -0.37
C ASN A 26 0.56 -1.56 0.05
N ALA A 27 0.92 -2.82 0.29
CA ALA A 27 2.29 -3.22 0.60
C ALA A 27 3.30 -2.90 -0.52
N GLU A 28 2.92 -3.06 -1.79
CA GLU A 28 3.82 -2.79 -2.93
C GLU A 28 4.08 -1.28 -3.08
N LEU A 29 3.07 -0.45 -2.81
CA LEU A 29 3.21 1.00 -2.87
C LEU A 29 4.10 1.55 -1.75
N VAL A 30 4.06 0.94 -0.56
CA VAL A 30 4.96 1.27 0.54
C VAL A 30 6.40 0.92 0.17
N GLU A 31 6.65 -0.21 -0.48
CA GLU A 31 8.00 -0.62 -0.87
C GLU A 31 8.63 0.33 -1.92
N LYS A 32 7.78 0.97 -2.73
CA LYS A 32 8.21 1.89 -3.80
C LYS A 32 8.59 3.29 -3.31
N ASP A 33 8.13 3.70 -2.12
CA ASP A 33 8.36 5.04 -1.59
C ASP A 33 9.09 5.00 -0.25
N PRO A 34 10.40 5.30 -0.20
CA PRO A 34 11.19 5.19 1.03
C PRO A 34 10.75 6.18 2.12
N ALA A 35 9.98 7.22 1.77
CA ALA A 35 9.42 8.16 2.73
C ALA A 35 8.20 7.57 3.47
N VAL A 36 7.62 6.48 2.97
CA VAL A 36 6.49 5.78 3.57
C VAL A 36 6.92 4.38 4.03
N GLN A 37 6.56 4.00 5.26
CA GLN A 37 6.85 2.66 5.79
C GLN A 37 5.62 2.11 6.52
N VAL A 38 5.53 0.78 6.64
CA VAL A 38 4.50 0.16 7.47
C VAL A 38 4.79 0.54 8.92
N ALA A 39 3.83 1.18 9.59
CA ALA A 39 3.98 1.48 11.01
C ALA A 39 3.93 0.18 11.83
N PRO A 40 4.73 0.02 12.89
CA PRO A 40 4.58 -1.11 13.79
C PRO A 40 3.21 -1.03 14.45
N ALA A 41 2.58 -2.19 14.68
CA ALA A 41 1.22 -2.27 15.24
C ALA A 41 1.05 -1.64 16.63
N SER A 42 2.15 -1.27 17.30
CA SER A 42 2.19 -0.59 18.59
C SER A 42 2.56 0.89 18.52
N ALA A 43 2.78 1.46 17.33
CA ALA A 43 3.04 2.89 17.20
C ALA A 43 1.73 3.67 17.29
N GLU A 44 1.66 4.53 18.30
CA GLU A 44 0.59 5.53 18.41
C GLU A 44 0.67 6.48 17.21
N SER A 45 -0.44 6.60 16.49
CA SER A 45 -0.53 7.58 15.41
C SER A 45 -0.57 8.99 15.98
N ILE A 46 0.04 9.95 15.28
CA ILE A 46 -0.02 11.37 15.65
C ILE A 46 -1.46 11.88 15.66
N ASN A 47 -2.36 11.28 14.88
CA ASN A 47 -3.77 11.65 14.84
C ASN A 47 -4.66 10.56 15.43
N GLU A 48 -5.72 10.98 16.13
CA GLU A 48 -6.79 10.09 16.61
C GLU A 48 -7.95 9.99 15.61
N ARG A 49 -8.11 11.01 14.76
CA ARG A 49 -9.16 11.09 13.75
C ARG A 49 -8.55 11.10 12.35
N CYS A 50 -9.16 10.38 11.43
CA CYS A 50 -8.72 10.33 10.04
C CYS A 50 -8.89 11.71 9.39
N THR A 51 -7.83 12.19 8.73
CA THR A 51 -7.78 13.51 8.08
C THR A 51 -8.69 13.65 6.86
N PHE A 52 -9.15 12.53 6.31
CA PHE A 52 -10.04 12.49 5.14
C PHE A 52 -11.53 12.53 5.52
N THR A 53 -11.91 11.85 6.61
CA THR A 53 -13.31 11.60 6.96
C THR A 53 -13.72 12.16 8.32
N GLY A 54 -12.75 12.47 9.19
CA GLY A 54 -12.99 12.88 10.58
C GLY A 54 -13.43 11.75 11.50
N VAL A 55 -13.42 10.49 11.06
CA VAL A 55 -13.79 9.30 11.83
C VAL A 55 -12.57 8.78 12.62
N PRO A 56 -12.72 8.11 13.77
CA PRO A 56 -11.58 7.53 14.49
C PRO A 56 -10.68 6.65 13.61
N VAL A 57 -9.37 6.74 13.83
CA VAL A 57 -8.37 5.91 13.14
C VAL A 57 -8.42 4.46 13.62
N ARG A 58 -7.81 3.55 12.85
CA ARG A 58 -7.64 2.15 13.24
C ARG A 58 -6.17 1.78 13.09
N ASP A 59 -5.59 1.20 14.14
CA ASP A 59 -4.15 0.89 14.20
C ASP A 59 -3.66 0.00 13.05
N LYS A 60 -4.55 -0.85 12.51
CA LYS A 60 -4.27 -1.70 11.34
C LYS A 60 -3.86 -0.92 10.09
N TYR A 61 -4.29 0.33 9.95
CA TYR A 61 -4.05 1.12 8.75
C TYR A 61 -2.97 2.18 8.92
N ASN A 62 -2.20 2.16 10.01
CA ASN A 62 -1.18 3.16 10.28
C ASN A 62 0.00 3.03 9.29
N LEU A 63 0.53 4.18 8.85
CA LEU A 63 1.75 4.27 8.03
C LEU A 63 2.71 5.26 8.68
N SER A 64 3.99 4.96 8.63
CA SER A 64 5.03 5.91 8.99
C SER A 64 5.35 6.77 7.76
N TYR A 65 5.30 8.09 7.91
CA TYR A 65 5.65 9.05 6.88
C TYR A 65 6.57 10.12 7.45
N LYS A 66 7.76 10.32 6.85
CA LYS A 66 8.77 11.29 7.33
C LYS A 66 9.10 11.16 8.83
N GLY A 67 9.05 9.94 9.38
CA GLY A 67 9.36 9.64 10.78
C GLY A 67 8.17 9.75 11.75
N GLU A 68 6.98 10.02 11.25
CA GLU A 68 5.77 10.11 12.07
C GLU A 68 4.73 9.07 11.65
N THR A 69 4.05 8.49 12.64
CA THR A 69 2.98 7.53 12.39
C THR A 69 1.68 8.25 12.10
N ILE A 70 1.15 8.14 10.89
CA ILE A 70 -0.16 8.67 10.50
C ILE A 70 -1.17 7.53 10.50
N GLY A 71 -2.27 7.72 11.22
CA GLY A 71 -3.36 6.77 11.34
C GLY A 71 -4.48 7.03 10.35
N PHE A 72 -5.07 5.95 9.84
CA PHE A 72 -6.16 6.00 8.87
C PHE A 72 -7.37 5.19 9.34
N CYS A 73 -8.58 5.62 8.97
CA CYS A 73 -9.81 4.93 9.39
C CYS A 73 -10.13 3.69 8.53
N SER A 74 -9.57 3.61 7.32
CA SER A 74 -9.84 2.55 6.35
C SER A 74 -8.64 2.31 5.42
N GLU A 75 -8.64 1.14 4.78
CA GLU A 75 -7.68 0.79 3.73
C GLU A 75 -7.74 1.75 2.55
N ASP A 76 -8.92 2.26 2.18
CA ASP A 76 -9.06 3.25 1.10
C ASP A 76 -8.35 4.56 1.44
N SER A 77 -8.45 5.01 2.69
CA SER A 77 -7.79 6.24 3.14
C SER A 77 -6.28 6.08 3.15
N GLN A 78 -5.81 4.90 3.57
CA GLN A 78 -4.41 4.50 3.50
C GLN A 78 -3.93 4.44 2.05
N HIS A 79 -4.69 3.81 1.17
CA HIS A 79 -4.37 3.69 -0.25
C HIS A 79 -4.28 5.07 -0.93
N LYS A 80 -5.28 5.93 -0.68
CA LYS A 80 -5.26 7.31 -1.17
C LYS A 80 -4.00 8.04 -0.73
N PHE A 81 -3.57 7.87 0.51
CA PHE A 81 -2.33 8.45 0.99
C PHE A 81 -1.10 7.93 0.23
N LEU A 82 -1.05 6.63 -0.09
CA LEU A 82 0.07 6.02 -0.81
C LEU A 82 0.18 6.48 -2.27
N VAL A 83 -0.95 6.69 -2.95
CA VAL A 83 -0.97 7.16 -4.35
C VAL A 83 -0.97 8.69 -4.50
N MET A 84 -1.02 9.42 -3.39
CA MET A 84 -0.86 10.88 -3.39
C MET A 84 0.61 11.26 -3.65
N ASP A 85 0.78 12.43 -4.23
CA ASP A 85 2.07 13.10 -4.35
C ASP A 85 2.57 13.58 -2.99
N GLU A 86 3.85 13.98 -2.93
CA GLU A 86 4.47 14.42 -1.68
C GLU A 86 3.74 15.61 -1.04
N GLU A 87 3.34 16.61 -1.82
CA GLU A 87 2.60 17.77 -1.31
C GLU A 87 1.26 17.37 -0.71
N GLY A 88 0.54 16.45 -1.37
CA GLY A 88 -0.69 15.88 -0.88
C GLY A 88 -0.51 15.16 0.46
N ARG A 89 0.56 14.37 0.58
CA ARG A 89 0.91 13.66 1.81
C ARG A 89 1.35 14.60 2.92
N ASP A 90 2.10 15.66 2.61
CA ASP A 90 2.51 16.68 3.57
C ASP A 90 1.31 17.43 4.16
N LYS A 91 0.30 17.74 3.34
CA LYS A 91 -0.97 18.33 3.83
C LYS A 91 -1.71 17.39 4.77
N VAL A 92 -1.72 16.09 4.47
CA VAL A 92 -2.32 15.07 5.34
C VAL A 92 -1.53 14.95 6.65
N ALA A 93 -0.21 14.91 6.58
CA ALA A 93 0.67 14.88 7.76
C ALA A 93 0.46 16.12 8.62
N ALA A 94 0.44 17.32 8.03
CA ALA A 94 0.19 18.58 8.75
C ALA A 94 -1.16 18.57 9.48
N LYS A 95 -2.24 18.11 8.82
CA LYS A 95 -3.55 17.96 9.45
C LYS A 95 -3.57 16.93 10.57
N ALA A 96 -2.77 15.87 10.44
CA ALA A 96 -2.65 14.85 11.46
C ALA A 96 -1.88 15.38 12.68
N ARG A 97 -0.79 16.14 12.47
CA ARG A 97 -0.03 16.84 13.53
C ARG A 97 -0.88 17.84 14.29
N ALA A 98 -1.72 18.61 13.59
CA ALA A 98 -2.61 19.61 14.19
C ALA A 98 -3.66 19.02 15.15
N GLN A 99 -3.81 17.69 15.24
CA GLN A 99 -4.69 17.06 16.24
C GLN A 99 -4.02 16.87 17.61
N ARG A 100 -2.71 17.10 17.71
CA ARG A 100 -1.93 17.00 18.96
C ARG A 100 -1.72 18.36 19.65
N GLU A 101 -2.14 19.45 19.01
CA GLU A 101 -2.14 20.81 19.56
C GLU A 101 -3.49 21.11 20.23
#